data_AF-L7U5M5-F1
#
_entry.id   AF-L7U5M5-F1
#
_cell.length_a   1.000
_cell.length_b   1.000
_cell.length_c   1.000
_cell.angle_alpha   90.00
_cell.angle_beta   90.00
_cell.angle_gamma   90.00
#
_symmetry.space_group_name_H-M   'P 1'
#
loop_
_entity.id
_entity.type
_entity.pdbx_description
1 polymer ?
#
loop_
_entity_poly.entity_id
_entity_poly.type
_entity_poly.pdbx_seq_one_letter_code
_entity_poly.pdbx_strand_id
1 'polypeptide(L)'
;MVTRSRLELELLGSIRDLSKVALPLGRLLTELNALLREPLGYAGSCWHGTDPATGFVTSTIVENLNPRGFERAAYLEMWAPEPLTFTRLRASGHRTGTLIQAAGGRPQDSARFRELLEPEGFGDELRINFDLTSGCWGSAVFMRATDRGAFTAREVGLATRLAPHISQLLCRAYPSDLSAGQDPLPPGVAVLGANGRLVSVDPRGEAILDDLAETGAASSGVPSGLIAVAEHARGLAAAGNPGLPSRSRVRTRQGRWLTLHATLLEGTPSGQVAIVAATATPSEILPMALMSMGFSPREQDVALLVLRGHDTATIAQRLYITPATVQDHLKSIFTKSGVRSRREFTARIIGPLVNAALPPPG
;
A
#
# COMPACT_ATOMS: atom_id res chain seq x y z
N MET A 1 5.45 37.52 -2.04
CA MET A 1 6.46 36.45 -2.02
C MET A 1 6.40 35.75 -0.66
N VAL A 2 5.75 34.59 -0.58
CA VAL A 2 5.74 33.76 0.63
C VAL A 2 7.14 33.15 0.77
N THR A 3 7.83 33.41 1.88
CA THR A 3 9.17 32.85 2.17
C THR A 3 9.09 31.32 2.23
N ARG A 4 10.15 30.63 1.77
CA ARG A 4 10.23 29.15 1.67
C ARG A 4 9.75 28.42 2.93
N SER A 5 10.15 28.89 4.11
CA SER A 5 9.74 28.29 5.38
C SER A 5 8.26 28.49 5.68
N ARG A 6 7.66 29.59 5.21
CA ARG A 6 6.25 29.90 5.47
C ARG A 6 5.32 28.98 4.67
N LEU A 7 5.57 28.78 3.38
CA LEU A 7 4.77 27.85 2.56
C LEU A 7 4.83 26.42 3.13
N GLU A 8 6.02 25.97 3.52
CA GLU A 8 6.17 24.64 4.11
C GLU A 8 5.43 24.51 5.44
N LEU A 9 5.49 25.51 6.31
CA LEU A 9 4.73 25.54 7.55
C LEU A 9 3.22 25.55 7.31
N GLU A 10 2.74 26.30 6.32
CA GLU A 10 1.33 26.35 5.91
C GLU A 10 0.87 24.96 5.42
N LEU A 11 1.63 24.30 4.54
CA LEU A 11 1.33 22.94 4.07
C LEU A 11 1.31 21.91 5.20
N LEU A 12 2.28 21.97 6.12
CA LEU A 12 2.30 21.11 7.31
C LEU A 12 1.10 21.37 8.23
N GLY A 13 0.66 22.63 8.33
CA GLY A 13 -0.58 23.03 8.99
C GLY A 13 -1.80 22.37 8.35
N SER A 14 -1.96 22.49 7.03
CA SER A 14 -3.07 21.89 6.28
C SER A 14 -3.10 20.35 6.38
N ILE A 15 -1.94 19.68 6.27
CA ILE A 15 -1.84 18.22 6.46
C ILE A 15 -2.26 17.83 7.88
N ARG A 16 -1.88 18.64 8.88
CA ARG A 16 -2.30 18.41 10.27
C ARG A 16 -3.81 18.63 10.44
N ASP A 17 -4.40 19.60 9.77
CA ASP A 17 -5.84 19.84 9.84
C ASP A 17 -6.63 18.71 9.18
N LEU A 18 -6.14 18.14 8.07
CA LEU A 18 -6.71 16.92 7.49
C LEU A 18 -6.69 15.75 8.48
N SER A 19 -5.71 15.67 9.38
CA SER A 19 -5.66 14.63 10.40
C SER A 19 -6.73 14.73 11.49
N LYS A 20 -7.42 15.87 11.61
CA LYS A 20 -8.49 16.09 12.60
C LYS A 20 -9.84 15.58 12.11
N VAL A 21 -9.99 15.31 10.82
CA VAL A 21 -11.23 14.85 10.20
C VAL A 21 -11.05 13.40 9.75
N ALA A 22 -11.96 12.52 10.15
CA ALA A 22 -11.96 11.14 9.66
C ALA A 22 -12.52 11.10 8.23
N LEU A 23 -11.63 11.19 7.23
CA LEU A 23 -11.98 11.10 5.81
C LEU A 23 -11.78 9.67 5.29
N PRO A 24 -12.68 9.15 4.42
CA PRO A 24 -12.39 7.96 3.63
C PRO A 24 -11.10 8.14 2.83
N LEU A 25 -10.31 7.07 2.67
CA LEU A 25 -8.99 7.13 2.02
C LEU A 25 -9.03 7.83 0.65
N GLY A 26 -10.02 7.53 -0.18
CA GLY A 26 -10.14 8.16 -1.50
C GLY A 26 -10.28 9.68 -1.42
N ARG A 27 -11.14 10.19 -0.53
CA ARG A 27 -11.30 11.63 -0.30
C ARG A 27 -10.04 12.26 0.25
N LEU A 28 -9.39 11.60 1.22
CA LEU A 28 -8.13 12.05 1.79
C LEU A 28 -7.04 12.25 0.72
N LEU A 29 -6.89 11.27 -0.18
CA LEU A 29 -5.94 11.34 -1.29
C LEU A 29 -6.30 12.46 -2.29
N THR A 30 -7.59 12.69 -2.58
CA THR A 30 -8.04 13.82 -3.39
C THR A 30 -7.68 15.18 -2.76
N GLU A 31 -7.88 15.36 -1.46
CA GLU A 31 -7.52 16.60 -0.75
C GLU A 31 -6.00 16.81 -0.74
N LEU A 32 -5.22 15.74 -0.49
CA LEU A 32 -3.75 15.79 -0.57
C LEU A 32 -3.26 16.13 -1.97
N ASN A 33 -3.92 15.59 -3.00
CA ASN A 33 -3.64 15.91 -4.38
C ASN A 33 -3.81 17.42 -4.63
N ALA A 34 -4.99 17.96 -4.35
CA ALA A 34 -5.26 19.40 -4.53
C ALA A 34 -4.26 20.29 -3.78
N LEU A 35 -3.93 19.93 -2.53
CA LEU A 35 -2.99 20.66 -1.68
C LEU A 35 -1.56 20.73 -2.26
N LEU A 36 -1.09 19.65 -2.90
CA LEU A 36 0.29 19.54 -3.37
C LEU A 36 0.50 20.01 -4.83
N ARG A 37 -0.58 20.27 -5.58
CA ARG A 37 -0.51 20.57 -7.02
C ARG A 37 0.36 21.77 -7.36
N GLU A 38 0.03 22.94 -6.83
CA GLU A 38 0.80 24.16 -7.07
C GLU A 38 2.23 24.07 -6.50
N PRO A 39 2.43 23.67 -5.21
CA PRO A 39 3.77 23.61 -4.62
C PRO A 39 4.76 22.67 -5.31
N LEU A 40 4.28 21.57 -5.90
CA LEU A 40 5.10 20.61 -6.65
C LEU A 40 5.00 20.80 -8.17
N GLY A 41 4.08 21.64 -8.65
CA GLY A 41 3.90 22.05 -10.04
C GLY A 41 3.69 20.92 -11.06
N TYR A 42 3.14 19.78 -10.63
CA TYR A 42 2.89 18.64 -11.52
C TYR A 42 1.63 18.84 -12.37
N ALA A 43 1.58 18.20 -13.53
CA ALA A 43 0.50 18.29 -14.50
C ALA A 43 -0.45 17.07 -14.45
N GLY A 44 0.08 15.90 -14.07
CA GLY A 44 -0.68 14.69 -13.83
C GLY A 44 -0.24 14.01 -12.53
N SER A 45 -1.12 13.19 -11.97
CA SER A 45 -0.84 12.50 -10.70
C SER A 45 -1.50 11.13 -10.62
N CYS A 46 -0.88 10.28 -9.82
CA CYS A 46 -1.39 9.00 -9.42
C CYS A 46 -1.13 8.81 -7.93
N TRP A 47 -2.18 8.58 -7.13
CA TRP A 47 -2.09 8.29 -5.71
C TRP A 47 -2.55 6.88 -5.43
N HIS A 48 -1.85 6.20 -4.53
CA HIS A 48 -2.10 4.79 -4.24
C HIS A 48 -2.31 4.54 -2.76
N GLY A 49 -3.41 3.87 -2.42
CA GLY A 49 -3.48 3.06 -1.21
C GLY A 49 -2.66 1.79 -1.41
N THR A 50 -2.05 1.28 -0.32
CA THR A 50 -1.25 0.06 -0.38
C THR A 50 -1.62 -0.94 0.71
N ASP A 51 -1.28 -2.20 0.48
CA ASP A 51 -1.19 -3.22 1.53
C ASP A 51 0.05 -2.92 2.39
N PRO A 52 -0.10 -2.62 3.69
CA PRO A 52 1.03 -2.27 4.58
C PRO A 52 2.13 -3.31 4.69
N ALA A 53 1.83 -4.59 4.48
CA ALA A 53 2.84 -5.64 4.62
C ALA A 53 3.64 -5.88 3.33
N THR A 54 3.04 -5.65 2.16
CA THR A 54 3.68 -5.94 0.86
C THR A 54 4.09 -4.69 0.11
N GLY A 55 3.46 -3.55 0.41
CA GLY A 55 3.59 -2.32 -0.36
C GLY A 55 2.87 -2.34 -1.71
N PHE A 56 2.09 -3.39 -2.01
CA PHE A 56 1.33 -3.48 -3.26
C PHE A 56 0.21 -2.47 -3.28
N VAL A 57 -0.01 -1.88 -4.46
CA VAL A 57 -1.14 -0.97 -4.71
C VAL A 57 -2.45 -1.74 -4.53
N THR A 58 -3.36 -1.18 -3.74
CA THR A 58 -4.69 -1.74 -3.47
C THR A 58 -5.82 -0.82 -3.93
N SER A 59 -5.53 0.46 -4.11
CA SER A 59 -6.44 1.43 -4.70
C SER A 59 -5.64 2.51 -5.43
N THR A 60 -6.24 3.12 -6.44
CA THR A 60 -5.60 4.18 -7.23
C THR A 60 -6.55 5.35 -7.43
N ILE A 61 -6.03 6.57 -7.33
CA ILE A 61 -6.67 7.81 -7.79
C ILE A 61 -5.79 8.43 -8.85
N VAL A 62 -6.38 8.70 -10.00
CA VAL A 62 -5.69 9.26 -11.15
C VAL A 62 -6.25 10.63 -11.46
N GLU A 63 -5.40 11.58 -11.81
CA GLU A 63 -5.80 12.87 -12.35
C GLU A 63 -4.91 13.26 -13.53
N ASN A 64 -5.54 13.69 -14.63
CA ASN A 64 -4.89 14.14 -15.87
C ASN A 64 -3.89 13.12 -16.46
N LEU A 65 -4.17 11.83 -16.31
CA LEU A 65 -3.43 10.75 -16.99
C LEU A 65 -4.40 9.89 -17.79
N ASN A 66 -3.91 9.31 -18.88
CA ASN A 66 -4.64 8.32 -19.64
C ASN A 66 -4.78 7.03 -18.81
N PRO A 67 -6.01 6.59 -18.50
CA PRO A 67 -6.18 5.44 -17.62
C PRO A 67 -5.67 4.13 -18.26
N ARG A 68 -5.63 4.04 -19.61
CA ARG A 68 -5.21 2.84 -20.39
C ARG A 68 -3.76 2.39 -20.14
N GLY A 69 -2.95 3.18 -19.46
CA GLY A 69 -1.55 2.87 -19.18
C GLY A 69 -1.33 2.06 -17.89
N PHE A 70 -2.36 1.80 -17.08
CA PHE A 70 -2.15 1.25 -15.74
C PHE A 70 -1.59 -0.17 -15.72
N GLU A 71 -2.07 -1.08 -16.58
CA GLU A 71 -1.55 -2.46 -16.64
C GLU A 71 -0.07 -2.45 -17.04
N ARG A 72 0.28 -1.59 -18.01
CA ARG A 72 1.66 -1.42 -18.42
C ARG A 72 2.51 -0.79 -17.31
N ALA A 73 1.97 0.18 -16.57
CA ALA A 73 2.64 0.77 -15.42
C ALA A 73 2.92 -0.26 -14.32
N ALA A 74 1.99 -1.19 -14.07
CA ALA A 74 2.14 -2.28 -13.10
C ALA A 74 3.16 -3.33 -13.56
N TYR A 75 3.16 -3.69 -14.84
CA TYR A 75 4.21 -4.54 -15.43
C TYR A 75 5.60 -3.91 -15.25
N LEU A 76 5.74 -2.62 -15.58
CA LEU A 76 7.00 -1.90 -15.43
C LEU A 76 7.44 -1.78 -13.97
N GLU A 77 6.48 -1.77 -13.04
CA GLU A 77 6.74 -1.70 -11.60
C GLU A 77 7.25 -3.02 -11.02
N MET A 78 6.71 -4.16 -11.49
CA MET A 78 6.95 -5.46 -10.86
C MET A 78 8.06 -6.30 -11.52
N TRP A 79 8.38 -6.07 -12.79
CA TRP A 79 9.18 -7.02 -13.58
C TRP A 79 10.22 -6.38 -14.49
N ALA A 80 9.91 -5.19 -15.03
CA ALA A 80 10.82 -4.54 -15.96
C ALA A 80 12.08 -4.02 -15.24
N PRO A 81 13.22 -3.93 -15.94
CA PRO A 81 14.43 -3.32 -15.40
C PRO A 81 14.28 -1.79 -15.37
N GLU A 82 13.42 -1.28 -14.48
CA GLU A 82 13.21 0.15 -14.28
C GLU A 82 14.19 0.71 -13.24
N PRO A 83 14.76 1.91 -13.46
CA PRO A 83 15.68 2.53 -12.52
C PRO A 83 14.97 3.02 -11.25
N LEU A 84 13.67 3.28 -11.31
CA LEU A 84 12.90 3.85 -10.22
C LEU A 84 11.53 3.17 -10.07
N THR A 85 11.48 2.04 -9.38
CA THR A 85 10.21 1.45 -8.89
C THR A 85 10.00 1.82 -7.43
N PHE A 86 8.79 1.70 -6.88
CA PHE A 86 8.53 1.89 -5.46
C PHE A 86 9.36 0.94 -4.61
N THR A 87 9.52 -0.32 -5.02
CA THR A 87 10.35 -1.31 -4.32
C THR A 87 11.82 -0.91 -4.31
N ARG A 88 12.38 -0.46 -5.45
CA ARG A 88 13.77 0.01 -5.52
C ARG A 88 13.98 1.29 -4.71
N LEU A 89 13.01 2.19 -4.75
CA LEU A 89 13.03 3.42 -3.95
C LEU A 89 13.11 3.07 -2.45
N ARG A 90 12.27 2.14 -1.96
CA ARG A 90 12.34 1.61 -0.58
C ARG A 90 13.70 1.01 -0.26
N ALA A 91 14.20 0.13 -1.13
CA ALA A 91 15.48 -0.55 -0.94
C ALA A 91 16.68 0.41 -0.88
N SER A 92 16.59 1.56 -1.55
CA SER A 92 17.63 2.59 -1.52
C SER A 92 17.68 3.40 -0.21
N GLY A 93 16.69 3.26 0.67
CA GLY A 93 16.54 4.08 1.89
C GLY A 93 15.96 5.49 1.63
N HIS A 94 15.71 5.86 0.38
CA HIS A 94 15.07 7.13 0.02
C HIS A 94 13.54 7.00 0.01
N ARG A 95 12.86 8.13 0.26
CA ARG A 95 11.40 8.23 0.21
C ARG A 95 10.89 8.82 -1.10
N THR A 96 11.73 9.55 -1.79
CA THR A 96 11.41 10.29 -3.00
C THR A 96 12.52 10.11 -4.03
N GLY A 97 12.16 10.19 -5.30
CA GLY A 97 13.12 10.15 -6.40
C GLY A 97 12.45 10.60 -7.69
N THR A 98 13.25 11.08 -8.65
CA THR A 98 12.76 11.43 -9.98
C THR A 98 13.30 10.47 -11.03
N LEU A 99 12.53 10.23 -12.08
CA LEU A 99 12.89 9.30 -13.13
C LEU A 99 14.17 9.73 -13.86
N ILE A 100 14.30 11.03 -14.20
CA ILE A 100 15.50 11.57 -14.84
C ILE A 100 16.75 11.30 -13.97
N GLN A 101 16.67 11.58 -12.67
CA GLN A 101 17.81 11.38 -11.77
C GLN A 101 18.18 9.90 -11.64
N ALA A 102 17.19 9.04 -11.46
CA ALA A 102 17.40 7.60 -11.36
C ALA A 102 17.96 6.98 -12.65
N ALA A 103 17.59 7.53 -13.81
CA ALA A 103 18.12 7.14 -15.12
C ALA A 103 19.47 7.81 -15.47
N GLY A 104 20.13 8.49 -14.51
CA GLY A 104 21.43 9.13 -14.75
C GLY A 104 21.39 10.25 -15.79
N GLY A 105 20.28 10.99 -15.87
CA GLY A 105 20.08 12.06 -16.84
C GLY A 105 19.67 11.60 -18.24
N ARG A 106 19.48 10.29 -18.45
CA ARG A 106 19.09 9.70 -19.73
C ARG A 106 17.70 9.04 -19.60
N PRO A 107 16.61 9.84 -19.53
CA PRO A 107 15.26 9.29 -19.35
C PRO A 107 14.88 8.30 -20.45
N GLN A 108 15.44 8.46 -21.65
CA GLN A 108 15.26 7.54 -22.77
C GLN A 108 15.77 6.12 -22.52
N ASP A 109 16.55 5.85 -21.47
CA ASP A 109 16.94 4.48 -21.09
C ASP A 109 15.80 3.75 -20.33
N SER A 110 14.85 4.49 -19.73
CA SER A 110 13.68 3.93 -19.03
C SER A 110 12.56 3.57 -20.01
N ALA A 111 12.06 2.34 -19.92
CA ALA A 111 10.89 1.92 -20.69
C ALA A 111 9.64 2.67 -20.22
N ARG A 112 9.53 2.95 -18.92
CA ARG A 112 8.50 3.82 -18.37
C ARG A 112 8.46 5.19 -19.03
N PHE A 113 9.61 5.85 -19.20
CA PHE A 113 9.66 7.15 -19.86
C PHE A 113 9.12 7.06 -21.29
N ARG A 114 9.70 6.17 -22.10
CA ARG A 114 9.40 6.01 -23.53
C ARG A 114 7.95 5.60 -23.80
N GLU A 115 7.39 4.76 -22.93
CA GLU A 115 6.11 4.10 -23.20
C GLU A 115 4.93 4.78 -22.50
N LEU A 116 5.15 5.47 -21.36
CA LEU A 116 4.06 6.04 -20.56
C LEU A 116 4.12 7.57 -20.38
N LEU A 117 5.31 8.18 -20.38
CA LEU A 117 5.45 9.61 -20.10
C LEU A 117 5.55 10.42 -21.39
N GLU A 118 6.52 10.08 -22.25
CA GLU A 118 6.80 10.83 -23.47
C GLU A 118 5.60 10.91 -24.43
N PRO A 119 4.85 9.82 -24.70
CA PRO A 119 3.68 9.89 -25.59
C PRO A 119 2.56 10.79 -25.06
N GLU A 120 2.50 10.99 -23.75
CA GLU A 120 1.49 11.81 -23.07
C GLU A 120 2.01 13.24 -22.76
N GLY A 121 3.20 13.60 -23.26
CA GLY A 121 3.78 14.94 -23.14
C GLY A 121 4.47 15.23 -21.80
N PHE A 122 4.78 14.21 -21.01
CA PHE A 122 5.47 14.35 -19.72
C PHE A 122 6.99 14.18 -19.86
N GLY A 123 7.75 15.11 -19.25
CA GLY A 123 9.20 15.15 -19.31
C GLY A 123 9.93 14.58 -18.09
N ASP A 124 9.27 14.47 -16.94
CA ASP A 124 9.84 13.86 -15.72
C ASP A 124 8.73 13.32 -14.81
N GLU A 125 9.11 12.49 -13.85
CA GLU A 125 8.20 11.84 -12.93
C GLU A 125 8.82 11.76 -11.53
N LEU A 126 8.13 12.34 -10.55
CA LEU A 126 8.49 12.28 -9.13
C LEU A 126 7.69 11.16 -8.46
N ARG A 127 8.38 10.19 -7.87
CA ARG A 127 7.77 9.16 -7.01
C ARG A 127 7.95 9.49 -5.54
N ILE A 128 6.96 9.13 -4.73
CA ILE A 128 7.01 9.19 -3.27
C ILE A 128 6.48 7.90 -2.65
N ASN A 129 7.19 7.34 -1.67
CA ASN A 129 6.71 6.31 -0.77
C ASN A 129 6.32 6.90 0.59
N PHE A 130 5.13 6.56 1.07
CA PHE A 130 4.60 7.00 2.36
C PHE A 130 4.73 5.89 3.42
N ASP A 131 5.97 5.49 3.69
CA ASP A 131 6.24 4.38 4.60
C ASP A 131 6.53 4.85 6.03
N LEU A 132 6.09 4.08 7.02
CA LEU A 132 6.58 4.18 8.39
C LEU A 132 7.46 2.98 8.69
N THR A 133 8.21 3.03 9.79
CA THR A 133 8.94 1.84 10.27
C THR A 133 8.01 0.65 10.52
N SER A 134 6.72 0.91 10.71
CA SER A 134 5.71 -0.12 10.90
C SER A 134 5.23 -0.76 9.60
N GLY A 135 5.24 -0.08 8.45
CA GLY A 135 4.68 -0.63 7.21
C GLY A 135 4.54 0.40 6.07
N CYS A 136 4.01 -0.06 4.93
CA CYS A 136 3.87 0.71 3.70
C CYS A 136 2.45 1.28 3.54
N TRP A 137 2.23 2.58 3.79
CA TRP A 137 0.86 3.12 3.91
C TRP A 137 0.30 3.74 2.64
N GLY A 138 1.16 4.02 1.66
CA GLY A 138 0.75 4.47 0.35
C GLY A 138 1.94 4.84 -0.52
N SER A 139 1.64 5.25 -1.74
CA SER A 139 2.62 5.85 -2.63
C SER A 139 1.96 6.86 -3.56
N ALA A 140 2.76 7.73 -4.16
CA ALA A 140 2.29 8.68 -5.17
C ALA A 140 3.31 8.86 -6.28
N VAL A 141 2.79 9.24 -7.44
CA VAL A 141 3.55 9.56 -8.64
C VAL A 141 3.03 10.87 -9.19
N PHE A 142 3.92 11.78 -9.55
CA PHE A 142 3.58 13.09 -10.09
C PHE A 142 4.32 13.32 -11.40
N MET A 143 3.58 13.63 -12.45
CA MET A 143 4.10 13.80 -13.81
C MET A 143 4.30 15.28 -14.11
N ARG A 144 5.47 15.61 -14.66
CA ARG A 144 5.84 16.96 -15.05
C ARG A 144 5.66 17.15 -16.54
N ALA A 145 4.96 18.19 -16.96
CA ALA A 145 4.87 18.54 -18.37
C ALA A 145 6.24 18.93 -18.94
N THR A 146 6.49 18.58 -20.20
CA THR A 146 7.80 18.76 -20.85
C THR A 146 8.27 20.22 -20.87
N ASP A 147 7.33 21.17 -20.98
CA ASP A 147 7.59 22.61 -21.01
C ASP A 147 8.00 23.21 -19.65
N ARG A 148 7.88 22.44 -18.56
CA ARG A 148 8.20 22.88 -17.18
C ARG A 148 9.59 22.43 -16.71
N GLY A 149 10.33 21.68 -17.54
CA GLY A 149 11.64 21.11 -17.17
C GLY A 149 11.53 19.99 -16.14
N ALA A 150 12.67 19.50 -15.62
CA ALA A 150 12.71 18.43 -14.62
C ALA A 150 12.28 18.93 -13.23
N PHE A 151 11.88 18.00 -12.34
CA PHE A 151 11.65 18.34 -10.93
C PHE A 151 12.95 18.86 -10.29
N THR A 152 12.87 20.03 -9.67
CA THR A 152 14.03 20.67 -9.03
C THR A 152 14.37 20.01 -7.71
N ALA A 153 15.64 20.11 -7.28
CA ALA A 153 16.06 19.65 -5.95
C ALA A 153 15.24 20.29 -4.79
N ARG A 154 14.71 21.49 -5.01
CA ARG A 154 13.83 22.17 -4.06
C ARG A 154 12.49 21.46 -3.92
N GLU A 155 11.85 21.10 -5.03
CA GLU A 155 10.54 20.42 -5.04
C GLU A 155 10.67 18.99 -4.50
N VAL A 156 11.70 18.26 -4.94
CA VAL A 156 12.02 16.93 -4.39
C VAL A 156 12.27 17.03 -2.88
N GLY A 157 13.04 18.02 -2.43
CA GLY A 157 13.27 18.24 -1.00
C GLY A 157 12.02 18.58 -0.21
N LEU A 158 11.08 19.36 -0.78
CA LEU A 158 9.77 19.63 -0.17
C LEU A 158 8.98 18.33 -0.01
N ALA A 159 8.84 17.56 -1.09
CA ALA A 159 8.18 16.25 -1.09
C ALA A 159 8.77 15.31 -0.02
N THR A 160 10.10 15.25 0.09
CA THR A 160 10.80 14.45 1.12
C THR A 160 10.42 14.85 2.54
N ARG A 161 10.29 16.15 2.82
CA ARG A 161 9.94 16.64 4.17
C ARG A 161 8.46 16.45 4.49
N LEU A 162 7.57 16.51 3.51
CA LEU A 162 6.13 16.26 3.69
C LEU A 162 5.81 14.76 3.84
N ALA A 163 6.59 13.88 3.20
CA ALA A 163 6.30 12.45 3.15
C ALA A 163 6.07 11.78 4.52
N PRO A 164 6.87 12.02 5.59
CA PRO A 164 6.61 11.43 6.91
C PRO A 164 5.29 11.85 7.53
N HIS A 165 4.86 13.10 7.32
CA HIS A 165 3.58 13.61 7.84
C HIS A 165 2.39 13.00 7.12
N ILE A 166 2.50 12.85 5.79
CA ILE A 166 1.49 12.16 4.98
C ILE A 166 1.46 10.66 5.34
N SER A 167 2.61 10.03 5.59
CA SER A 167 2.69 8.63 6.03
C SER A 167 1.92 8.39 7.33
N GLN A 168 2.06 9.30 8.31
CA GLN A 168 1.30 9.24 9.56
C GLN A 168 -0.21 9.43 9.34
N LEU A 169 -0.58 10.33 8.44
CA LEU A 169 -1.97 10.59 8.09
C LEU A 169 -2.62 9.36 7.44
N LEU A 170 -1.95 8.75 6.45
CA LEU A 170 -2.41 7.52 5.79
C LEU A 170 -2.47 6.34 6.76
N CYS A 171 -1.47 6.18 7.64
CA CYS A 171 -1.47 5.16 8.69
C CYS A 171 -2.67 5.29 9.64
N ARG A 172 -3.08 6.52 10.00
CA ARG A 172 -4.24 6.77 10.87
C ARG A 172 -5.57 6.63 10.16
N ALA A 173 -5.62 7.01 8.88
CA ALA A 173 -6.78 6.79 8.03
C ALA A 173 -6.97 5.29 7.72
N TYR A 174 -5.92 4.48 7.92
CA TYR A 174 -6.04 3.04 7.84
C TYR A 174 -6.96 2.53 8.95
N PRO A 175 -8.09 1.89 8.61
CA PRO A 175 -9.06 1.57 9.64
C PRO A 175 -8.50 0.46 10.52
N SER A 176 -8.42 0.72 11.82
CA SER A 176 -7.96 -0.22 12.85
C SER A 176 -9.00 -1.28 13.20
N ASP A 177 -10.23 -1.13 12.69
CA ASP A 177 -11.31 -2.06 12.96
C ASP A 177 -11.09 -3.36 12.18
N LEU A 178 -10.68 -4.39 12.92
CA LEU A 178 -10.53 -5.77 12.45
C LEU A 178 -11.87 -6.50 12.35
N SER A 179 -12.96 -5.89 12.83
CA SER A 179 -14.29 -6.48 12.94
C SER A 179 -15.29 -5.94 11.91
N ALA A 180 -14.88 -5.09 10.97
CA ALA A 180 -15.80 -4.49 10.00
C ALA A 180 -16.25 -5.51 8.92
N GLY A 181 -17.56 -5.79 8.89
CA GLY A 181 -18.28 -6.58 7.88
C GLY A 181 -18.02 -8.10 7.97
N GLN A 182 -18.68 -8.70 8.97
CA GLN A 182 -18.25 -9.95 9.62
C GLN A 182 -18.73 -11.24 8.95
N ASP A 183 -19.77 -11.18 8.10
CA ASP A 183 -20.26 -12.39 7.43
C ASP A 183 -19.25 -12.85 6.37
N PRO A 184 -18.66 -14.06 6.52
CA PRO A 184 -17.72 -14.59 5.56
C PRO A 184 -18.38 -14.67 4.18
N LEU A 185 -17.87 -13.89 3.24
CA LEU A 185 -18.24 -14.03 1.85
C LEU A 185 -17.60 -15.30 1.31
N PRO A 186 -18.36 -16.17 0.62
CA PRO A 186 -17.79 -17.25 -0.16
C PRO A 186 -16.73 -16.71 -1.12
N PRO A 187 -15.60 -17.41 -1.33
CA PRO A 187 -14.56 -16.93 -2.22
C PRO A 187 -15.09 -16.72 -3.65
N GLY A 188 -14.61 -15.65 -4.28
CA GLY A 188 -14.78 -15.39 -5.71
C GLY A 188 -13.50 -15.66 -6.47
N VAL A 189 -13.63 -15.98 -7.76
CA VAL A 189 -12.51 -16.31 -8.64
C VAL A 189 -12.55 -15.41 -9.87
N ALA A 190 -11.40 -14.80 -10.18
CA ALA A 190 -11.17 -14.06 -11.41
C ALA A 190 -9.96 -14.63 -12.15
N VAL A 191 -9.98 -14.62 -13.47
CA VAL A 191 -8.87 -15.03 -14.33
C VAL A 191 -8.45 -13.84 -15.18
N LEU A 192 -7.17 -13.44 -15.07
CA LEU A 192 -6.57 -12.41 -15.91
C LEU A 192 -5.72 -13.03 -17.01
N GLY A 193 -5.87 -12.51 -18.22
CA GLY A 193 -5.04 -12.86 -19.37
C GLY A 193 -3.63 -12.26 -19.27
N ALA A 194 -2.77 -12.62 -20.22
CA ALA A 194 -1.38 -12.16 -20.30
C ALA A 194 -1.22 -10.62 -20.38
N ASN A 195 -2.27 -9.91 -20.81
CA ASN A 195 -2.31 -8.46 -20.95
C ASN A 195 -2.93 -7.75 -19.73
N GLY A 196 -3.14 -8.45 -18.62
CA GLY A 196 -3.75 -7.89 -17.40
C GLY A 196 -5.26 -7.67 -17.48
N ARG A 197 -5.93 -8.07 -18.56
CA ARG A 197 -7.38 -7.94 -18.72
C ARG A 197 -8.12 -9.15 -18.18
N LEU A 198 -9.35 -8.92 -17.71
CA LEU A 198 -10.25 -9.99 -17.26
C LEU A 198 -10.64 -10.91 -18.42
N VAL A 199 -10.43 -12.21 -18.24
CA VAL A 199 -10.82 -13.28 -19.18
C VAL A 199 -12.09 -13.96 -18.70
N SER A 200 -12.18 -14.23 -17.40
CA SER A 200 -13.33 -14.88 -16.77
C SER A 200 -13.45 -14.42 -15.32
N VAL A 201 -14.68 -14.39 -14.82
CA VAL A 201 -15.00 -14.14 -13.42
C VAL A 201 -16.26 -14.92 -13.08
N ASP A 202 -16.28 -15.53 -11.89
CA ASP A 202 -17.52 -16.14 -11.39
C ASP A 202 -18.46 -15.07 -10.80
N PRO A 203 -19.77 -15.33 -10.63
CA PRO A 203 -20.71 -14.32 -10.14
C PRO A 203 -20.35 -13.72 -8.77
N ARG A 204 -19.62 -14.47 -7.94
CA ARG A 204 -19.13 -14.00 -6.63
C ARG A 204 -17.94 -13.07 -6.80
N GLY A 205 -17.02 -13.42 -7.68
CA GLY A 205 -15.91 -12.56 -8.08
C GLY A 205 -16.43 -11.22 -8.57
N GLU A 206 -17.42 -11.21 -9.48
CA GLU A 206 -18.01 -9.99 -10.01
C GLU A 206 -18.55 -9.08 -8.89
N ALA A 207 -19.36 -9.64 -7.98
CA ALA A 207 -19.87 -8.90 -6.82
C ALA A 207 -18.75 -8.37 -5.89
N ILE A 208 -17.67 -9.14 -5.69
CA ILE A 208 -16.52 -8.72 -4.91
C ILE A 208 -15.79 -7.55 -5.60
N LEU A 209 -15.52 -7.65 -6.90
CA LEU A 209 -14.85 -6.60 -7.67
C LEU A 209 -15.66 -5.30 -7.62
N ASP A 210 -16.98 -5.41 -7.75
CA ASP A 210 -17.91 -4.29 -7.66
C ASP A 210 -17.98 -3.65 -6.27
N ASP A 211 -17.65 -4.38 -5.20
CA ASP A 211 -17.62 -3.87 -3.82
C ASP A 211 -16.22 -3.43 -3.36
N LEU A 212 -15.13 -3.67 -4.11
CA LEU A 212 -13.78 -3.23 -3.69
C LEU A 212 -13.71 -1.71 -3.48
N ALA A 213 -13.06 -1.27 -2.38
CA ALA A 213 -12.89 0.14 -2.00
C ALA A 213 -11.83 0.86 -2.86
N GLU A 214 -11.92 0.69 -4.17
CA GLU A 214 -11.12 1.42 -5.15
C GLU A 214 -11.80 2.74 -5.51
N THR A 215 -11.00 3.79 -5.67
CA THR A 215 -11.51 5.14 -5.95
C THR A 215 -11.41 5.43 -7.45
N GLY A 216 -12.25 4.74 -8.22
CA GLY A 216 -12.31 4.84 -9.68
C GLY A 216 -11.92 3.53 -10.36
N ALA A 217 -12.62 3.15 -11.44
CA ALA A 217 -12.28 1.97 -12.21
C ALA A 217 -10.96 2.21 -12.97
N ALA A 218 -10.01 1.28 -12.89
CA ALA A 218 -8.93 1.21 -13.88
C ALA A 218 -9.55 1.13 -15.28
N SER A 219 -8.86 1.62 -16.31
CA SER A 219 -9.35 1.56 -17.70
C SER A 219 -9.73 0.17 -18.20
N SER A 220 -9.16 -0.89 -17.62
CA SER A 220 -9.45 -2.28 -17.96
C SER A 220 -10.72 -2.84 -17.31
N GLY A 221 -11.30 -2.11 -16.34
CA GLY A 221 -12.34 -2.65 -15.47
C GLY A 221 -11.81 -3.65 -14.43
N VAL A 222 -10.48 -3.80 -14.29
CA VAL A 222 -9.86 -4.68 -13.29
C VAL A 222 -9.30 -3.85 -12.14
N PRO A 223 -9.67 -4.14 -10.88
CA PRO A 223 -9.17 -3.37 -9.75
C PRO A 223 -7.65 -3.43 -9.55
N SER A 224 -7.05 -2.32 -9.10
CA SER A 224 -5.60 -2.18 -8.95
C SER A 224 -4.96 -3.29 -8.11
N GLY A 225 -5.64 -3.74 -7.05
CA GLY A 225 -5.16 -4.83 -6.20
C GLY A 225 -5.02 -6.17 -6.93
N LEU A 226 -5.91 -6.47 -7.88
CA LEU A 226 -5.85 -7.69 -8.70
C LEU A 226 -4.68 -7.63 -9.68
N ILE A 227 -4.51 -6.48 -10.33
CA ILE A 227 -3.38 -6.24 -11.24
C ILE A 227 -2.06 -6.39 -10.48
N ALA A 228 -1.93 -5.77 -9.30
CA ALA A 228 -0.72 -5.84 -8.50
C ALA A 228 -0.33 -7.28 -8.12
N VAL A 229 -1.26 -8.11 -7.64
CA VAL A 229 -0.95 -9.51 -7.29
C VAL A 229 -0.68 -10.38 -8.52
N ALA A 230 -1.34 -10.10 -9.65
CA ALA A 230 -1.11 -10.83 -10.89
C ALA A 230 0.27 -10.54 -11.48
N GLU A 231 0.62 -9.27 -11.59
CA GLU A 231 1.92 -8.83 -12.06
C GLU A 231 3.03 -9.34 -11.14
N HIS A 232 2.85 -9.27 -9.82
CA HIS A 232 3.81 -9.87 -8.90
C HIS A 232 3.97 -11.39 -9.07
N ALA A 233 2.88 -12.15 -9.25
CA ALA A 233 2.95 -13.61 -9.47
C ALA A 233 3.75 -13.96 -10.72
N ARG A 234 3.53 -13.20 -11.79
CA ARG A 234 4.26 -13.39 -13.05
C ARG A 234 5.73 -12.97 -12.94
N GLY A 235 6.02 -11.87 -12.22
CA GLY A 235 7.39 -11.45 -11.90
C GLY A 235 8.16 -12.49 -11.10
N LEU A 236 7.51 -13.13 -10.13
CA LEU A 236 8.08 -14.27 -9.39
C LEU A 236 8.45 -15.43 -10.31
N ALA A 237 7.57 -15.80 -11.25
CA ALA A 237 7.88 -16.85 -12.22
C ALA A 237 9.01 -16.46 -13.18
N ALA A 238 9.06 -15.19 -13.62
CA ALA A 238 10.14 -14.70 -14.47
C ALA A 238 11.49 -14.73 -13.74
N ALA A 239 11.48 -14.54 -12.43
CA ALA A 239 12.65 -14.70 -11.55
C ALA A 239 12.95 -16.17 -11.17
N GLY A 240 12.25 -17.15 -11.75
CA GLY A 240 12.45 -18.57 -11.46
C GLY A 240 11.87 -19.05 -10.13
N ASN A 241 10.97 -18.27 -9.52
CA ASN A 241 10.34 -18.56 -8.23
C ASN A 241 8.81 -18.70 -8.29
N PRO A 242 8.22 -19.47 -9.23
CA PRO A 242 6.77 -19.54 -9.43
C PRO A 242 6.00 -20.11 -8.23
N GLY A 243 6.67 -20.80 -7.31
CA GLY A 243 6.06 -21.38 -6.10
C GLY A 243 5.94 -20.42 -4.91
N LEU A 244 6.50 -19.20 -4.99
CA LEU A 244 6.31 -18.19 -3.94
C LEU A 244 4.90 -17.61 -4.00
N PRO A 245 4.22 -17.41 -2.86
CA PRO A 245 2.85 -16.92 -2.86
C PRO A 245 2.80 -15.44 -3.27
N SER A 246 1.94 -15.11 -4.23
CA SER A 246 1.55 -13.73 -4.51
C SER A 246 0.22 -13.41 -3.82
N ARG A 247 0.26 -12.50 -2.84
CA ARG A 247 -0.93 -12.14 -2.06
C ARG A 247 -0.97 -10.67 -1.69
N SER A 248 -2.17 -10.13 -1.54
CA SER A 248 -2.40 -8.76 -1.06
C SER A 248 -3.68 -8.71 -0.22
N ARG A 249 -3.73 -7.83 0.79
CA ARG A 249 -4.97 -7.57 1.53
C ARG A 249 -5.62 -6.29 1.02
N VAL A 250 -6.89 -6.41 0.64
CA VAL A 250 -7.72 -5.33 0.13
C VAL A 250 -8.95 -5.15 1.01
N ARG A 251 -9.66 -4.03 0.82
CA ARG A 251 -10.92 -3.75 1.51
C ARG A 251 -12.05 -3.58 0.53
N THR A 252 -13.25 -3.94 0.97
CA THR A 252 -14.48 -3.52 0.29
C THR A 252 -14.96 -2.15 0.78
N ARG A 253 -15.89 -1.50 0.06
CA ARG A 253 -16.49 -0.21 0.43
C ARG A 253 -17.20 -0.27 1.78
N GLN A 254 -17.76 -1.44 2.09
CA GLN A 254 -18.35 -1.74 3.40
C GLN A 254 -17.32 -1.97 4.51
N GLY A 255 -16.02 -1.95 4.17
CA GLY A 255 -14.93 -2.11 5.12
C GLY A 255 -14.50 -3.54 5.39
N ARG A 256 -15.02 -4.53 4.65
CA ARG A 256 -14.62 -5.94 4.78
C ARG A 256 -13.19 -6.14 4.34
N TRP A 257 -12.43 -6.94 5.10
CA TRP A 257 -11.10 -7.37 4.68
C TRP A 257 -11.18 -8.59 3.77
N LEU A 258 -10.51 -8.52 2.63
CA LEU A 258 -10.32 -9.64 1.73
C LEU A 258 -8.82 -9.90 1.52
N THR A 259 -8.46 -11.17 1.38
CA THR A 259 -7.14 -11.56 0.88
C THR A 259 -7.27 -12.00 -0.57
N LEU A 260 -6.45 -11.39 -1.43
CA LEU A 260 -6.26 -11.80 -2.81
C LEU A 260 -5.09 -12.77 -2.86
N HIS A 261 -5.26 -13.92 -3.51
CA HIS A 261 -4.21 -14.88 -3.82
C HIS A 261 -4.13 -15.07 -5.33
N ALA A 262 -2.95 -14.83 -5.91
CA ALA A 262 -2.70 -14.99 -7.34
C ALA A 262 -1.76 -16.16 -7.62
N THR A 263 -2.12 -16.99 -8.60
CA THR A 263 -1.30 -18.09 -9.11
C THR A 263 -1.34 -18.13 -10.63
N LEU A 264 -0.26 -18.59 -11.24
CA LEU A 264 -0.21 -18.82 -12.69
C LEU A 264 -0.82 -20.18 -13.02
N LEU A 265 -1.71 -20.24 -14.00
CA LEU A 265 -2.35 -21.48 -14.42
C LEU A 265 -1.37 -22.39 -15.18
N GLU A 266 -0.55 -21.81 -16.05
CA GLU A 266 0.44 -22.53 -16.86
C GLU A 266 1.86 -22.45 -16.29
N GLY A 267 2.04 -21.81 -15.11
CA GLY A 267 3.35 -21.66 -14.47
C GLY A 267 4.36 -20.78 -15.23
N THR A 268 3.94 -20.10 -16.31
CA THR A 268 4.80 -19.23 -17.12
C THR A 268 4.44 -17.75 -16.95
N PRO A 269 5.39 -16.81 -17.06
CA PRO A 269 5.11 -15.38 -16.88
C PRO A 269 4.10 -14.82 -17.89
N SER A 270 3.98 -15.45 -19.07
CA SER A 270 3.00 -15.11 -20.13
C SER A 270 1.67 -15.86 -20.00
N GLY A 271 1.48 -16.71 -18.99
CA GLY A 271 0.27 -17.50 -18.79
C GLY A 271 -0.95 -16.69 -18.34
N GLN A 272 -2.04 -17.34 -18.02
CA GLN A 272 -3.16 -16.75 -17.30
C GLN A 272 -2.89 -16.76 -15.78
N VAL A 273 -3.43 -15.77 -15.08
CA VAL A 273 -3.38 -15.71 -13.62
C VAL A 273 -4.77 -15.96 -13.07
N ALA A 274 -4.92 -16.98 -12.24
CA ALA A 274 -6.10 -17.16 -11.41
C ALA A 274 -5.92 -16.39 -10.10
N ILE A 275 -6.93 -15.61 -9.74
CA ILE A 275 -6.99 -14.82 -8.52
C ILE A 275 -8.18 -15.29 -7.70
N VAL A 276 -7.92 -15.71 -6.47
CA VAL A 276 -8.96 -16.01 -5.48
C VAL A 276 -9.07 -14.83 -4.53
N ALA A 277 -10.26 -14.26 -4.42
CA ALA A 277 -10.60 -13.25 -3.43
C ALA A 277 -11.47 -13.90 -2.34
N ALA A 278 -10.96 -13.94 -1.11
CA ALA A 278 -11.65 -14.55 0.01
C ALA A 278 -11.65 -13.61 1.22
N THR A 279 -12.60 -13.81 2.14
CA THR A 279 -12.60 -13.12 3.44
C THR A 279 -11.26 -13.34 4.14
N ALA A 280 -10.59 -12.25 4.51
CA ALA A 280 -9.28 -12.35 5.16
C ALA A 280 -9.42 -12.95 6.55
N THR A 281 -8.55 -13.90 6.87
CA THR A 281 -8.54 -14.51 8.20
C THR A 281 -7.94 -13.55 9.23
N PRO A 282 -8.30 -13.68 10.52
CA PRO A 282 -7.71 -12.87 11.59
C PRO A 282 -6.18 -12.84 11.58
N SER A 283 -5.53 -13.97 11.25
CA SER A 283 -4.06 -14.06 11.20
C SER A 283 -3.44 -13.28 10.04
N GLU A 284 -4.18 -13.02 8.96
CA GLU A 284 -3.72 -12.27 7.79
C GLU A 284 -3.82 -10.75 7.98
N ILE A 285 -4.80 -10.30 8.77
CA ILE A 285 -5.05 -8.87 9.02
C ILE A 285 -4.46 -8.37 10.33
N LEU A 286 -4.21 -9.26 11.30
CA LEU A 286 -3.61 -8.92 12.58
C LEU A 286 -2.29 -8.14 12.44
N PRO A 287 -1.32 -8.54 11.58
CA PRO A 287 -0.12 -7.75 11.37
C PRO A 287 -0.42 -6.30 11.01
N MET A 288 -1.41 -6.05 10.15
CA MET A 288 -1.76 -4.71 9.66
C MET A 288 -2.33 -3.83 10.78
N ALA A 289 -3.11 -4.40 11.71
CA ALA A 289 -3.54 -3.69 12.91
C ALA A 289 -2.38 -3.39 13.87
N LEU A 290 -1.41 -4.29 14.01
CA LEU A 290 -0.20 -3.99 14.80
C LEU A 290 0.61 -2.86 14.15
N MET A 291 0.73 -2.88 12.82
CA MET A 291 1.42 -1.84 12.07
C MET A 291 0.74 -0.47 12.24
N SER A 292 -0.60 -0.41 12.24
CA SER A 292 -1.35 0.85 12.36
C SER A 292 -1.26 1.46 13.76
N MET A 293 -0.99 0.65 14.78
CA MET A 293 -0.61 1.11 16.13
C MET A 293 0.84 1.62 16.21
N GLY A 294 1.59 1.62 15.11
CA GLY A 294 2.97 2.12 15.05
C GLY A 294 3.99 1.16 15.67
N PHE A 295 3.69 -0.14 15.71
CA PHE A 295 4.64 -1.14 16.21
C PHE A 295 5.77 -1.33 15.20
N SER A 296 7.01 -1.26 15.67
CA SER A 296 8.20 -1.63 14.90
C SER A 296 8.19 -3.12 14.56
N PRO A 297 8.99 -3.59 13.59
CA PRO A 297 9.04 -5.01 13.25
C PRO A 297 9.31 -5.93 14.45
N ARG A 298 10.19 -5.51 15.37
CA ARG A 298 10.46 -6.27 16.61
C ARG A 298 9.33 -6.25 17.62
N GLU A 299 8.62 -5.13 17.73
CA GLU A 299 7.42 -5.08 18.58
C GLU A 299 6.29 -5.93 17.99
N GLN A 300 6.17 -6.01 16.65
CA GLN A 300 5.23 -6.91 15.98
C GLN A 300 5.56 -8.38 16.27
N ASP A 301 6.83 -8.79 16.15
CA ASP A 301 7.28 -10.14 16.50
C ASP A 301 6.90 -10.52 17.95
N VAL A 302 7.21 -9.65 18.91
CA VAL A 302 6.89 -9.86 20.33
C VAL A 302 5.38 -9.90 20.55
N ALA A 303 4.63 -8.94 19.98
CA ALA A 303 3.18 -8.86 20.10
C ALA A 303 2.49 -10.12 19.55
N LEU A 304 2.90 -10.62 18.39
CA LEU A 304 2.34 -11.85 17.81
C LEU A 304 2.56 -13.06 18.73
N LEU A 305 3.73 -13.19 19.36
CA LEU A 305 4.00 -14.28 20.29
C LEU A 305 3.19 -14.14 21.60
N VAL A 306 2.98 -12.91 22.08
CA VAL A 306 2.08 -12.64 23.21
C VAL A 306 0.64 -13.08 22.89
N LEU A 307 0.15 -12.75 21.70
CA LEU A 307 -1.21 -13.09 21.26
C LEU A 307 -1.39 -14.61 21.07
N ARG A 308 -0.30 -15.35 20.82
CA ARG A 308 -0.26 -16.82 20.83
C ARG A 308 -0.16 -17.42 22.24
N GLY A 309 -0.11 -16.59 23.29
CA GLY A 309 -0.07 -17.04 24.68
C GLY A 309 1.32 -17.39 25.21
N HIS A 310 2.41 -17.13 24.47
CA HIS A 310 3.76 -17.45 24.92
C HIS A 310 4.23 -16.53 26.05
N ASP A 311 4.84 -17.07 27.09
CA ASP A 311 5.45 -16.30 28.19
C ASP A 311 6.74 -15.58 27.78
N THR A 312 7.28 -14.73 28.67
CA THR A 312 8.48 -13.94 28.40
C THR A 312 9.70 -14.81 28.08
N ALA A 313 9.87 -15.94 28.78
CA ALA A 313 11.00 -16.83 28.59
C ALA A 313 10.95 -17.50 27.20
N THR A 314 9.78 -17.97 26.79
CA THR A 314 9.55 -18.56 25.46
C THR A 314 9.74 -17.53 24.36
N ILE A 315 9.27 -16.29 24.56
CA ILE A 315 9.47 -15.20 23.58
C ILE A 315 10.95 -14.89 23.42
N ALA A 316 11.68 -14.75 24.54
CA ALA A 316 13.11 -14.49 24.55
C ALA A 316 13.88 -15.56 23.77
N GLN A 317 13.57 -16.83 24.02
CA GLN A 317 14.16 -17.96 23.30
C GLN A 317 13.85 -17.93 21.80
N ARG A 318 12.59 -17.71 21.42
CA ARG A 318 12.16 -17.72 20.00
C ARG A 318 12.74 -16.57 19.19
N LEU A 319 12.95 -15.42 19.82
CA LEU A 319 13.48 -14.22 19.16
C LEU A 319 14.99 -14.05 19.36
N TYR A 320 15.65 -14.98 20.06
CA TYR A 320 17.08 -14.92 20.38
C TYR A 320 17.49 -13.60 21.07
N ILE A 321 16.68 -13.16 22.04
CA ILE A 321 16.92 -11.95 22.85
C ILE A 321 16.80 -12.28 24.35
N THR A 322 17.18 -11.36 25.23
CA THR A 322 17.06 -11.58 26.68
C THR A 322 15.61 -11.38 27.15
N PRO A 323 15.19 -12.04 28.26
CA PRO A 323 13.90 -11.74 28.89
C PRO A 323 13.73 -10.26 29.26
N ALA A 324 14.81 -9.57 29.64
CA ALA A 324 14.79 -8.13 29.90
C ALA A 324 14.45 -7.32 28.65
N THR A 325 15.06 -7.66 27.50
CA THR A 325 14.74 -7.03 26.21
C THR A 325 13.28 -7.26 25.82
N VAL A 326 12.72 -8.45 26.08
CA VAL A 326 11.28 -8.70 25.88
C VAL A 326 10.44 -7.76 26.75
N GLN A 327 10.79 -7.59 28.03
CA GLN A 327 10.06 -6.69 28.93
C GLN A 327 10.10 -5.23 28.43
N ASP A 328 11.23 -4.78 27.89
CA ASP A 328 11.33 -3.43 27.32
C ASP A 328 10.45 -3.25 26.07
N HIS A 329 10.41 -4.26 25.19
CA HIS A 329 9.45 -4.27 24.07
C HIS A 329 8.00 -4.24 24.58
N LEU A 330 7.66 -5.02 25.61
CA LEU A 330 6.31 -5.04 26.19
C LEU A 330 5.88 -3.68 26.76
N LYS A 331 6.78 -2.95 27.44
CA LYS A 331 6.50 -1.58 27.93
C LYS A 331 6.13 -0.65 26.76
N SER A 332 6.89 -0.70 25.68
CA SER A 332 6.62 0.09 24.46
C SER A 332 5.30 -0.31 23.81
N ILE A 333 5.05 -1.62 23.63
CA ILE A 333 3.80 -2.18 23.08
C ILE A 333 2.60 -1.70 23.90
N PHE A 334 2.65 -1.79 25.23
CA PHE A 334 1.57 -1.36 26.11
C PHE A 334 1.31 0.14 26.03
N THR A 335 2.36 0.94 25.95
CA THR A 335 2.26 2.39 25.76
C THR A 335 1.61 2.73 24.41
N LYS A 336 2.07 2.12 23.31
CA LYS A 336 1.56 2.37 21.96
C LYS A 336 0.14 1.88 21.74
N SER A 337 -0.27 0.80 22.40
CA SER A 337 -1.64 0.27 22.34
C SER A 337 -2.57 0.86 23.41
N GLY A 338 -2.06 1.69 24.31
CA GLY A 338 -2.84 2.33 25.38
C GLY A 338 -3.41 1.36 26.42
N VAL A 339 -2.70 0.26 26.69
CA VAL A 339 -3.07 -0.77 27.69
C VAL A 339 -2.03 -0.84 28.79
N ARG A 340 -2.34 -1.46 29.91
CA ARG A 340 -1.45 -1.54 31.08
C ARG A 340 -0.92 -2.95 31.35
N SER A 341 -1.47 -3.96 30.69
CA SER A 341 -1.09 -5.34 30.95
C SER A 341 -1.15 -6.22 29.70
N ARG A 342 -0.46 -7.34 29.77
CA ARG A 342 -0.50 -8.40 28.76
C ARG A 342 -1.93 -8.89 28.50
N ARG A 343 -2.72 -9.06 29.57
CA ARG A 343 -4.11 -9.50 29.48
C ARG A 343 -4.98 -8.47 28.77
N GLU A 344 -4.83 -7.20 29.11
CA GLU A 344 -5.53 -6.10 28.42
C GLU A 344 -5.12 -6.01 26.96
N PHE A 345 -3.83 -6.18 26.64
CA PHE A 345 -3.34 -6.21 25.26
C PHE A 345 -4.03 -7.33 24.47
N THR A 346 -4.02 -8.57 24.97
CA THR A 346 -4.69 -9.69 24.31
C THR A 346 -6.20 -9.44 24.15
N ALA A 347 -6.88 -8.97 25.19
CA ALA A 347 -8.31 -8.66 25.13
C ALA A 347 -8.64 -7.56 24.11
N ARG A 348 -7.82 -6.51 24.02
CA ARG A 348 -8.00 -5.40 23.06
C ARG A 348 -7.88 -5.85 21.61
N ILE A 349 -6.93 -6.75 21.32
CA ILE A 349 -6.64 -7.17 19.95
C ILE A 349 -7.51 -8.33 19.50
N ILE A 350 -7.69 -9.34 20.36
CA ILE A 350 -8.44 -10.56 20.03
C ILE A 350 -9.95 -10.37 20.25
N GLY A 351 -10.37 -9.53 21.20
CA GLY A 351 -11.78 -9.30 21.49
C GLY A 351 -12.63 -8.96 20.26
N PRO A 352 -12.23 -7.98 19.43
CA PRO A 352 -12.93 -7.66 18.19
C PRO A 352 -12.96 -8.82 17.18
N LEU A 353 -11.88 -9.61 17.10
CA LEU A 353 -11.76 -10.74 16.18
C LEU A 353 -12.64 -11.93 16.58
N VAL A 354 -12.75 -12.20 17.89
CA VAL A 354 -13.58 -13.30 18.42
C VAL A 354 -15.06 -12.94 18.37
N ASN A 355 -15.41 -11.70 18.72
CA ASN A 355 -16.80 -11.24 18.63
C ASN A 355 -17.31 -11.26 17.18
N ALA A 356 -16.43 -11.09 16.20
CA ALA A 356 -16.76 -11.21 14.78
C ALA A 356 -16.91 -12.66 14.28
N ALA A 357 -16.35 -13.64 14.99
CA ALA A 357 -16.38 -15.06 14.59
C ALA A 357 -17.56 -15.83 15.21
N LEU A 358 -18.28 -15.23 16.16
CA LEU A 358 -19.43 -15.84 16.81
C LEU A 358 -20.73 -15.41 16.09
N PRO A 359 -21.65 -16.34 15.77
CA PRO A 359 -22.96 -15.95 15.26
C PRO A 359 -23.70 -15.10 16.31
N PRO A 360 -24.58 -14.17 15.89
CA PRO A 360 -25.36 -13.37 16.82
C PRO A 360 -26.17 -14.28 17.77
N PRO A 361 -26.33 -13.92 19.05
CA PRO A 361 -27.19 -14.68 19.95
C PRO A 361 -28.61 -14.70 19.35
N GLY A 362 -29.14 -15.91 19.19
CA GLY A 362 -30.43 -16.17 18.55
C GLY A 362 -31.64 -15.77 19.37
#